data_AF-A0A2W1KD15-F1
#
_entry.id   AF-A0A2W1KD15-F1
#
_cell.length_a   1.000
_cell.length_b   1.000
_cell.length_c   1.000
_cell.angle_alpha   90.00
_cell.angle_beta   90.00
_cell.angle_gamma   90.00
#
_symmetry.space_group_name_H-M   'P 1'
#
loop_
_entity.id
_entity.type
_entity.pdbx_description
1 polymer ?
#
loop_
_entity_poly.entity_id
_entity_poly.type
_entity_poly.pdbx_seq_one_letter_code
_entity_poly.pdbx_strand_id
1 'polypeptide(L)'
;MKKALLLAVLGAMLAGCAHQPVYTAQYYRTHKAALKKEIAFCAKAEKVSDSEAKNCRTAQAVRSDEQAANGLFSGGTNNPALLP
;
A
#
# COMPACT_ATOMS: atom_id res chain seq x y z
N MET A 1 19.32 -45.02 5.65
CA MET A 1 19.80 -43.97 4.71
C MET A 1 18.79 -43.75 3.59
N LYS A 2 17.61 -43.14 3.85
CA LYS A 2 16.59 -42.86 2.81
C LYS A 2 15.87 -41.52 2.98
N LYS A 3 16.16 -40.78 4.06
CA LYS A 3 15.46 -39.53 4.41
C LYS A 3 16.12 -38.26 3.85
N ALA A 4 17.34 -38.35 3.34
CA ALA A 4 18.10 -37.19 2.88
C ALA A 4 17.71 -36.70 1.47
N LEU A 5 17.10 -37.55 0.64
CA LEU A 5 16.77 -37.17 -0.75
C LEU A 5 15.54 -36.26 -0.87
N LEU A 6 14.63 -36.27 0.10
CA LEU A 6 13.38 -35.49 0.04
C LEU A 6 13.58 -33.99 0.32
N LEU A 7 14.69 -33.62 0.98
CA LEU A 7 14.99 -32.23 1.32
C LEU A 7 15.59 -31.42 0.16
N ALA A 8 16.10 -32.08 -0.87
CA ALA A 8 16.74 -31.41 -2.01
C ALA A 8 15.74 -30.87 -3.04
N VAL A 9 14.50 -31.38 -3.07
CA VAL A 9 13.52 -31.04 -4.11
C VAL A 9 12.69 -29.79 -3.77
N LEU A 10 12.57 -29.42 -2.49
CA LEU A 10 11.83 -28.21 -2.09
C LEU A 10 12.63 -26.90 -2.25
N GLY A 11 13.95 -26.98 -2.45
CA GLY A 11 14.81 -25.79 -2.57
C GLY A 11 14.74 -25.07 -3.93
N ALA A 12 14.14 -25.68 -4.95
CA ALA A 12 14.19 -25.20 -6.34
C ALA A 12 12.99 -24.31 -6.77
N MET A 13 11.99 -24.12 -5.91
CA MET A 13 10.75 -23.37 -6.25
C MET A 13 10.73 -21.91 -5.79
N LEU A 14 11.86 -21.33 -5.37
CA LEU A 14 11.91 -19.96 -4.85
C LEU A 14 12.68 -18.96 -5.73
N ALA A 15 13.17 -19.37 -6.90
CA ALA A 15 13.74 -18.47 -7.91
C ALA A 15 12.69 -17.98 -8.94
N GLY A 16 11.40 -18.05 -8.59
CA GLY A 16 10.39 -17.29 -9.31
C GLY A 16 10.69 -15.81 -9.09
N CYS A 17 11.07 -15.08 -10.13
CA CYS A 17 11.20 -13.62 -10.09
C CYS A 17 9.92 -13.08 -9.46
N ALA A 18 10.02 -12.67 -8.19
CA ALA A 18 8.88 -12.22 -7.40
C ALA A 18 8.45 -10.86 -7.96
N HIS A 19 7.70 -10.90 -9.07
CA HIS A 19 7.10 -9.71 -9.64
C HIS A 19 6.06 -9.24 -8.64
N GLN A 20 6.41 -8.24 -7.83
CA GLN A 20 5.49 -7.70 -6.86
C GLN A 20 4.25 -7.19 -7.59
N PRO A 21 3.05 -7.58 -7.12
CA PRO A 21 1.81 -7.12 -7.72
C PRO A 21 1.70 -5.61 -7.61
N VAL A 22 1.23 -4.97 -8.69
CA VAL A 22 0.91 -3.54 -8.68
C VAL A 22 -0.54 -3.37 -8.24
N TYR A 23 -0.75 -2.68 -7.12
CA TYR A 23 -2.05 -2.48 -6.52
C TYR A 23 -2.71 -1.18 -7.01
N THR A 24 -4.05 -1.21 -7.14
CA THR A 24 -4.84 -0.07 -7.62
C THR A 24 -5.24 0.87 -6.47
N ALA A 25 -5.66 2.09 -6.80
CA ALA A 25 -6.21 3.02 -5.81
C ALA A 25 -7.45 2.43 -5.10
N GLN A 26 -8.30 1.72 -5.85
CA GLN A 26 -9.49 1.07 -5.29
C GLN A 26 -9.12 0.01 -4.24
N TYR A 27 -8.05 -0.75 -4.46
CA TYR A 27 -7.56 -1.72 -3.49
C TYR A 27 -7.22 -1.05 -2.17
N TYR A 28 -6.41 0.01 -2.18
CA TYR A 28 -6.04 0.73 -0.96
C TYR A 28 -7.21 1.48 -0.32
N ARG A 29 -8.19 1.93 -1.11
CA ARG A 29 -9.41 2.54 -0.58
C ARG A 29 -10.24 1.55 0.22
N THR A 30 -10.35 0.29 -0.21
CA THR A 30 -11.11 -0.77 0.49
C THR A 30 -10.28 -1.52 1.53
N HIS A 31 -8.95 -1.51 1.43
CA HIS A 31 -8.04 -2.23 2.34
C HIS A 31 -7.14 -1.26 3.12
N LYS A 32 -7.72 -0.55 4.10
CA LYS A 32 -7.01 0.46 4.90
C LYS A 32 -5.78 -0.07 5.64
N ALA A 33 -5.83 -1.31 6.10
CA ALA A 33 -4.69 -1.95 6.75
C ALA A 33 -3.51 -2.16 5.78
N ALA A 34 -3.81 -2.52 4.52
CA ALA A 34 -2.79 -2.65 3.47
C ALA A 34 -2.22 -1.27 3.11
N LEU A 35 -3.06 -0.25 2.99
CA LEU A 35 -2.63 1.14 2.77
C LEU A 35 -1.65 1.61 3.87
N LYS A 36 -1.99 1.41 5.15
CA LYS A 36 -1.12 1.81 6.26
C LYS A 36 0.23 1.09 6.23
N LYS A 37 0.24 -0.20 5.91
CA LYS A 37 1.47 -0.99 5.77
C LYS A 37 2.33 -0.51 4.60
N GLU A 38 1.71 -0.26 3.44
CA GLU A 38 2.41 0.24 2.27
C GLU A 38 3.06 1.60 2.54
N ILE A 39 2.32 2.55 3.11
CA ILE A 39 2.87 3.88 3.45
C ILE A 39 4.06 3.76 4.42
N ALA A 40 3.97 2.87 5.42
CA ALA A 40 5.06 2.65 6.37
C ALA A 40 6.28 1.97 5.72
N PHE A 41 6.05 1.06 4.76
CA PHE A 41 7.10 0.45 3.95
C PHE A 41 7.80 1.51 3.10
N CYS A 42 7.04 2.30 2.33
CA CYS A 42 7.55 3.35 1.46
C CYS A 42 8.34 4.45 2.21
N ALA A 43 8.02 4.70 3.48
CA ALA A 43 8.74 5.67 4.31
C ALA A 43 10.10 5.15 4.80
N LYS A 44 10.30 3.82 4.83
CA LYS A 44 11.51 3.17 5.34
C LYS A 44 12.41 2.62 4.23
N ALA A 45 11.86 2.37 3.05
CA ALA A 45 12.59 1.75 1.96
C ALA A 45 13.57 2.74 1.33
N GLU A 46 14.87 2.45 1.40
CA GLU A 46 15.92 3.22 0.72
C GLU A 46 15.96 2.95 -0.79
N LYS A 47 15.61 1.73 -1.19
CA LYS A 47 15.48 1.31 -2.59
C LYS A 47 14.23 0.46 -2.74
N VAL A 48 13.48 0.74 -3.79
CA VAL A 48 12.26 0.04 -4.17
C VAL A 48 12.34 -0.35 -5.64
N SER A 49 11.73 -1.46 -6.00
CA SER A 49 11.48 -1.84 -7.39
C SER A 49 10.50 -0.88 -8.07
N ASP A 50 10.39 -0.94 -9.40
CA ASP A 50 9.44 -0.10 -10.14
C ASP A 50 7.99 -0.37 -9.74
N SER A 51 7.65 -1.63 -9.45
CA SER A 51 6.32 -2.03 -9.00
C SER A 51 6.01 -1.50 -7.61
N GLU A 52 6.96 -1.58 -6.67
CA GLU A 52 6.85 -0.97 -5.34
C GLU A 52 6.76 0.56 -5.44
N ALA A 53 7.55 1.20 -6.31
CA ALA A 53 7.48 2.63 -6.53
C ALA A 53 6.08 3.06 -7.03
N LYS A 54 5.47 2.27 -7.93
CA LYS A 54 4.08 2.48 -8.37
C LYS A 54 3.11 2.32 -7.21
N ASN A 55 3.27 1.29 -6.38
CA ASN A 55 2.42 1.06 -5.21
C ASN A 55 2.53 2.19 -4.19
N CYS A 56 3.74 2.66 -3.90
CA CYS A 56 4.00 3.80 -3.04
C CYS A 56 3.30 5.08 -3.53
N ARG A 57 3.39 5.39 -4.83
CA ARG A 57 2.70 6.55 -5.41
C ARG A 57 1.19 6.43 -5.28
N THR A 58 0.64 5.26 -5.62
CA THR A 58 -0.80 5.00 -5.52
C THR A 58 -1.29 5.11 -4.06
N ALA A 59 -0.56 4.51 -3.11
CA ALA A 59 -0.87 4.58 -1.69
C ALA A 59 -0.84 6.03 -1.17
N GLN A 60 0.17 6.81 -1.55
CA GLN A 60 0.27 8.22 -1.15
C GLN A 60 -0.85 9.09 -1.74
N ALA A 61 -1.23 8.85 -2.99
CA ALA A 61 -2.36 9.53 -3.62
C ALA A 61 -3.65 9.26 -2.85
N VAL A 62 -3.94 7.99 -2.55
CA VAL A 62 -5.13 7.61 -1.75
C VAL A 62 -5.10 8.25 -0.37
N ARG A 63 -3.95 8.24 0.33
CA ARG A 63 -3.84 8.90 1.64
C ARG A 63 -4.15 10.40 1.56
N SER A 64 -3.67 11.07 0.52
CA SER A 64 -3.87 12.50 0.31
C SER A 64 -5.33 12.82 -0.02
N ASP A 65 -5.97 12.02 -0.88
CA ASP A 65 -7.41 12.12 -1.18
C ASP A 65 -8.26 12.01 0.11
N GLU A 66 -7.93 11.06 0.98
CA GLU A 66 -8.66 10.86 2.24
C GLU A 66 -8.47 12.02 3.21
N GLN A 67 -7.25 12.58 3.28
CA GLN A 67 -6.97 13.75 4.10
C GLN A 67 -7.69 14.99 3.57
N ALA A 68 -7.72 15.18 2.25
CA ALA A 68 -8.45 16.27 1.62
C ALA A 68 -9.96 16.14 1.85
N ALA A 69 -10.53 14.95 1.68
CA ALA A 69 -11.94 14.69 1.96
C ALA A 69 -12.26 15.00 3.43
N ASN A 70 -11.48 14.46 4.37
CA ASN A 70 -11.68 14.74 5.80
C ASN A 70 -11.51 16.23 6.14
N GLY A 71 -10.58 16.94 5.50
CA GLY A 71 -10.39 18.37 5.69
C GLY A 71 -11.56 19.21 5.19
N LEU A 72 -12.13 18.85 4.03
CA LEU A 72 -13.30 19.52 3.45
C LEU A 72 -14.56 19.34 4.32
N PHE A 73 -14.76 18.16 4.92
CA PHE A 73 -15.92 17.90 5.79
C PHE A 73 -15.71 18.39 7.23
N SER A 74 -14.48 18.50 7.70
CA SER A 74 -14.17 19.05 9.04
C SER A 74 -14.08 20.58 9.06
N GLY A 75 -13.95 21.20 7.89
CA GLY A 75 -13.90 22.66 7.69
C GLY A 75 -15.26 23.32 7.48
N GLY A 76 -16.36 22.65 7.83
CA GLY A 76 -17.68 23.27 7.89
C GLY A 76 -17.61 24.52 8.76
N THR A 77 -17.57 25.68 8.12
CA THR A 77 -17.59 26.97 8.77
C THR A 77 -18.88 27.06 9.57
N ASN A 78 -18.80 26.79 10.88
CA ASN A 78 -19.85 27.11 11.85
C ASN A 78 -19.93 28.62 12.06
N ASN A 79 -19.93 29.40 10.97
CA ASN A 79 -20.14 30.83 11.01
C ASN A 79 -21.65 31.08 10.91
N PRO A 80 -22.34 31.37 12.02
CA PRO A 80 -23.78 31.62 12.00
C PRO A 80 -24.16 32.87 11.18
N ALA A 81 -23.19 33.69 10.76
CA ALA A 81 -23.42 34.84 9.88
C ALA A 81 -23.69 34.48 8.41
N LEU A 82 -23.64 33.19 8.03
CA LEU A 82 -23.87 32.71 6.67
C LEU A 82 -25.15 31.84 6.54
N LEU A 83 -25.98 31.78 7.58
CA LEU A 83 -27.32 31.20 7.46
C LEU A 83 -28.29 32.31 6.96
N PRO A 84 -29.11 32.04 5.94
CA PRO A 84 -30.05 33.03 5.38
C PRO A 84 -31.14 33.44 6.37
#